data_AF-A0A3Z6T1K9-F1
#
_entry.id   AF-A0A3Z6T1K9-F1
#
_cell.length_a   1.000
_cell.length_b   1.000
_cell.length_c   1.000
_cell.angle_alpha   90.00
_cell.angle_beta   90.00
_cell.angle_gamma   90.00
#
_symmetry.space_group_name_H-M   'P 1'
#
loop_
_entity.id
_entity.type
_entity.pdbx_description
1 polymer ?
#
loop_
_entity_poly.entity_id
_entity_poly.type
_entity_poly.pdbx_seq_one_letter_code
_entity_poly.pdbx_strand_id
1 'polypeptide(L)'
;MSSIYFEKLVKFYRGLGKPFVIDCSFEYRGQLANQFDVFKELWDKSDQSIADFDLSFDSCSCGTLYEDAFPENLTASTDITLTVSLPAGDFRFIESLEDFLLIDNNLNTGGVVENVYLVKEDFLFGEVDSANEHVLKALQLSNFITELYDLANYNDRVEHSGLLKLVFIDTGNSKKTSPIVIEPRITIESISFPMVDLAIFKSIKENGTDNAHIQEKQAMFRVSIIEVLKDVDESKDKFNFLIEQWELLKETYYGNFECYLTNFSFLKQKKEAAENYMTVSSKISGTLSSISGKLFGLPISFAVAVAILKADKFESILALLGVAITSLLIALTIYDQKKVLKSIMDSIDALFSHTKAQRSGELAELISKHKENLYSQARGLDVAMVFLLIISTLPVIISLGVYIFKFHPSVILRFNHFIDVFMNQLIK
;
A
#
# COMPACT_ATOMS: atom_id res chain seq x y z
N MET A 1 22.66 34.77 -17.86
CA MET A 1 24.02 35.27 -18.19
C MET A 1 24.90 35.27 -16.95
N SER A 2 24.42 35.83 -15.83
CA SER A 2 25.12 35.90 -14.54
C SER A 2 25.58 34.54 -13.95
N SER A 3 24.79 33.46 -14.02
CA SER A 3 25.22 32.11 -13.58
C SER A 3 26.44 31.57 -14.36
N ILE A 4 26.43 31.71 -15.68
CA ILE A 4 27.54 31.27 -16.54
C ILE A 4 28.79 32.13 -16.26
N TYR A 5 28.60 33.41 -15.97
CA TYR A 5 29.67 34.31 -15.59
C TYR A 5 30.32 33.88 -14.26
N PHE A 6 29.51 33.57 -13.24
CA PHE A 6 30.00 33.10 -11.95
C PHE A 6 30.74 31.76 -12.06
N GLU A 7 30.22 30.79 -12.84
CA GLU A 7 30.94 29.54 -13.12
C GLU A 7 32.32 29.79 -13.75
N LYS A 8 32.43 30.78 -14.66
CA LYS A 8 33.70 31.17 -15.27
C LYS A 8 34.62 31.86 -14.27
N LEU A 9 34.09 32.72 -13.41
CA LEU A 9 34.84 33.35 -12.32
C LEU A 9 35.43 32.30 -11.38
N VAL A 10 34.65 31.28 -11.01
CA VAL A 10 35.14 30.15 -10.18
C VAL A 10 36.21 29.35 -10.92
N LYS A 11 36.03 29.06 -12.22
CA LYS A 11 37.06 28.41 -13.05
C LYS A 11 38.36 29.22 -13.11
N PHE A 12 38.24 30.53 -13.27
CA PHE A 12 39.37 31.46 -13.25
C PHE A 12 40.09 31.45 -11.90
N TYR A 13 39.34 31.58 -10.80
CA TYR A 13 39.86 31.49 -9.44
C TYR A 13 40.62 30.18 -9.17
N ARG A 14 40.03 29.03 -9.57
CA ARG A 14 40.69 27.71 -9.53
C ARG A 14 41.98 27.70 -10.35
N GLY A 15 41.95 28.27 -11.56
CA GLY A 15 43.08 28.36 -12.48
C GLY A 15 44.23 29.23 -11.98
N LEU A 16 43.96 30.22 -11.13
CA LEU A 16 44.96 31.03 -10.43
C LEU A 16 45.60 30.32 -9.23
N GLY A 17 45.22 29.07 -8.95
CA GLY A 17 45.74 28.31 -7.81
C GLY A 17 45.02 28.58 -6.50
N LYS A 18 43.78 29.10 -6.54
CA LYS A 18 42.93 29.37 -5.37
C LYS A 18 43.59 30.29 -4.34
N PRO A 19 43.88 31.55 -4.71
CA PRO A 19 44.41 32.54 -3.77
C PRO A 19 43.49 32.72 -2.56
N PHE A 20 44.05 33.11 -1.42
CA PHE A 20 43.28 33.30 -0.20
C PHE A 20 42.24 34.41 -0.38
N VAL A 21 41.01 34.14 0.07
CA VAL A 21 39.91 35.09 0.06
C VAL A 21 39.84 35.77 1.43
N ILE A 22 39.85 37.09 1.45
CA ILE A 22 39.74 37.93 2.65
C ILE A 22 38.72 39.03 2.36
N ASP A 23 37.73 39.20 3.23
CA ASP A 23 36.70 40.25 3.15
C ASP A 23 36.05 40.36 1.75
N CYS A 24 35.62 39.22 1.19
CA CYS A 24 35.04 39.13 -0.15
C CYS A 24 35.97 39.64 -1.26
N SER A 25 37.29 39.47 -1.11
CA SER A 25 38.24 39.79 -2.16
C SER A 25 39.42 38.82 -2.14
N PHE A 26 40.13 38.68 -3.26
CA PHE A 26 41.42 37.99 -3.28
C PHE A 26 42.42 38.76 -4.11
N GLU A 27 43.70 38.58 -3.78
CA GLU A 27 44.81 39.18 -4.51
C GLU A 27 45.66 38.07 -5.15
N TYR A 28 45.99 38.23 -6.43
CA TYR A 28 46.90 37.37 -7.18
C TYR A 28 48.10 38.17 -7.68
N ARG A 29 49.30 37.61 -7.50
CA ARG A 29 50.55 38.17 -8.03
C ARG A 29 51.24 37.12 -8.90
N GLY A 30 51.46 37.45 -10.17
CA GLY A 30 52.14 36.55 -11.10
C GLY A 30 51.69 36.76 -12.55
N GLN A 31 51.85 35.72 -13.37
CA GLN A 31 51.48 35.75 -14.79
C GLN A 31 50.16 34.99 -14.99
N LEU A 32 49.30 35.48 -15.89
CA LEU A 32 48.01 34.82 -16.17
C LEU A 32 48.20 33.51 -16.94
N ALA A 33 49.26 33.39 -17.74
CA ALA A 33 49.59 32.21 -18.52
C ALA A 33 48.35 31.63 -19.26
N ASN A 34 47.90 30.43 -18.87
CA ASN A 34 46.75 29.75 -19.48
C ASN A 34 45.38 30.33 -19.07
N GLN A 35 45.33 31.23 -18.09
CA GLN A 35 44.11 31.91 -17.65
C GLN A 35 43.85 33.22 -18.40
N PHE A 36 44.75 33.66 -19.29
CA PHE A 36 44.64 34.94 -19.98
C PHE A 36 43.34 35.08 -20.78
N ASP A 37 42.97 34.07 -21.57
CA ASP A 37 41.75 34.13 -22.39
C ASP A 37 40.48 34.15 -21.55
N VAL A 38 40.46 33.40 -20.44
CA VAL A 38 39.34 33.36 -19.50
C VAL A 38 39.20 34.72 -18.80
N PHE A 39 40.31 35.29 -18.35
CA PHE A 39 40.34 36.62 -17.73
C PHE A 39 39.85 37.70 -18.69
N LYS A 40 40.33 37.70 -19.94
CA LYS A 40 39.89 38.64 -20.97
C LYS A 40 38.38 38.53 -21.21
N GLU A 41 37.84 37.32 -21.30
CA GLU A 41 36.40 37.13 -21.45
C GLU A 41 35.61 37.64 -20.24
N LEU A 42 36.10 37.40 -19.02
CA LEU A 42 35.49 37.91 -17.78
C LEU A 42 35.51 39.44 -17.70
N TRP A 43 36.55 40.07 -18.24
CA TRP A 43 36.66 41.53 -18.33
C TRP A 43 35.72 42.10 -19.39
N ASP A 44 35.76 41.57 -20.62
CA ASP A 44 34.94 42.06 -21.73
C ASP A 44 33.44 41.91 -21.48
N LYS A 45 33.05 40.94 -20.63
CA LYS A 45 31.67 40.68 -20.22
C LYS A 45 31.45 40.98 -18.74
N SER A 46 32.23 41.90 -18.16
CA SER A 46 32.20 42.19 -16.72
C SER A 46 30.78 42.46 -16.23
N ASP A 47 30.39 41.76 -15.17
CA ASP A 47 29.16 42.01 -14.44
C ASP A 47 29.56 42.49 -13.04
N GLN A 48 29.53 43.82 -12.83
CA GLN A 48 29.93 44.46 -11.58
C GLN A 48 29.07 44.02 -10.38
N SER A 49 27.90 43.40 -10.62
CA SER A 49 27.11 42.79 -9.55
C SER A 49 27.70 41.48 -9.02
N ILE A 50 28.64 40.89 -9.76
CA ILE A 50 29.26 39.59 -9.47
C ILE A 50 30.72 39.74 -9.12
N ALA A 51 31.51 40.46 -9.92
CA ALA A 51 32.91 40.68 -9.61
C ALA A 51 33.46 41.95 -10.24
N ASP A 52 34.38 42.58 -9.52
CA ASP A 52 35.18 43.69 -10.01
C ASP A 52 36.66 43.33 -10.00
N PHE A 53 37.36 43.73 -11.05
CA PHE A 53 38.79 43.49 -11.22
C PHE A 53 39.54 44.82 -11.14
N ASP A 54 40.57 44.88 -10.31
CA ASP A 54 41.56 45.95 -10.29
C ASP A 54 42.92 45.35 -10.65
N LEU A 55 43.48 45.82 -11.75
CA LEU A 55 44.68 45.27 -12.36
C LEU A 55 45.77 46.33 -12.38
N SER A 56 46.94 45.98 -11.84
CA SER A 56 48.15 46.80 -11.85
C SER A 56 49.32 46.08 -12.52
N PHE A 57 49.92 46.71 -13.53
CA PHE A 57 51.10 46.21 -14.27
C PHE A 57 51.88 47.39 -14.90
N ASP A 58 53.20 47.29 -15.03
CA ASP A 58 54.06 48.28 -15.71
C ASP A 58 53.81 49.76 -15.34
N SER A 59 53.48 50.05 -14.07
CA SER A 59 53.08 51.38 -13.56
C SER A 59 51.74 51.92 -14.07
N CYS A 60 50.95 51.10 -14.75
CA CYS A 60 49.56 51.34 -15.11
C CYS A 60 48.62 50.61 -14.13
N SER A 61 47.47 51.22 -13.87
CA SER A 61 46.36 50.62 -13.12
C SER A 61 45.07 50.83 -13.91
N CYS A 62 44.25 49.79 -14.01
CA CYS A 62 42.94 49.84 -14.65
C CYS A 62 41.97 48.93 -13.91
N GLY A 63 40.68 49.26 -13.91
CA GLY A 63 39.69 48.46 -13.23
C GLY A 63 38.30 48.46 -13.87
N THR A 64 37.60 47.34 -13.75
CA THR A 64 36.25 47.21 -14.31
C THR A 64 35.21 48.04 -13.57
N LEU A 65 35.47 48.43 -12.31
CA LEU A 65 34.60 49.31 -11.54
C LEU A 65 34.41 50.68 -12.22
N TYR A 66 35.45 51.16 -12.92
CA TYR A 66 35.44 52.43 -13.65
C TYR A 66 35.11 52.24 -15.15
N GLU A 67 34.66 51.04 -15.53
CA GLU A 67 34.37 50.64 -16.92
C GLU A 67 35.58 50.78 -17.86
N ASP A 68 36.80 50.61 -17.35
CA ASP A 68 38.01 50.66 -18.15
C ASP A 68 38.02 49.52 -19.19
N ALA A 69 38.44 49.84 -20.42
CA ALA A 69 38.62 48.82 -21.45
C ALA A 69 39.78 47.86 -21.10
N PHE A 70 39.70 46.62 -21.59
CA PHE A 70 40.77 45.65 -21.38
C PHE A 70 42.11 46.17 -21.95
N PRO A 71 43.23 46.12 -21.21
CA PRO A 71 44.47 46.75 -21.65
C PRO A 71 45.08 46.05 -22.86
N GLU A 72 45.31 46.80 -23.96
CA GLU A 72 45.87 46.25 -25.20
C GLU A 72 47.30 45.70 -25.04
N ASN A 73 48.06 46.23 -24.09
CA ASN A 73 49.46 45.84 -23.85
C ASN A 73 49.62 44.65 -22.92
N LEU A 74 48.51 44.14 -22.33
CA LEU A 74 48.58 43.01 -21.42
C LEU A 74 48.78 41.71 -22.20
N THR A 75 49.79 40.92 -21.82
CA THR A 75 50.07 39.61 -22.42
C THR A 75 49.98 38.50 -21.37
N ALA A 76 49.88 37.26 -21.82
CA ALA A 76 49.83 36.10 -20.93
C ALA A 76 51.08 35.95 -20.01
N SER A 77 52.21 36.52 -20.42
CA SER A 77 53.49 36.48 -19.68
C SER A 77 53.79 37.76 -18.90
N THR A 78 52.91 38.75 -18.91
CA THR A 78 53.10 39.98 -18.14
C THR A 78 52.92 39.68 -16.65
N ASP A 79 53.85 40.15 -15.81
CA ASP A 79 53.70 40.08 -14.36
C ASP A 79 52.67 41.11 -13.90
N ILE A 80 51.64 40.65 -13.22
CA ILE A 80 50.52 41.48 -12.77
C ILE A 80 50.30 41.38 -11.27
N THR A 81 49.70 42.42 -10.71
CA THR A 81 48.96 42.35 -9.44
C THR A 81 47.49 42.53 -9.76
N LEU A 82 46.69 41.52 -9.46
CA LEU A 82 45.25 41.49 -9.71
C LEU A 82 44.52 41.37 -8.38
N THR A 83 43.68 42.36 -8.08
CA THR A 83 42.72 42.30 -6.98
C THR A 83 41.35 42.03 -7.57
N VAL A 84 40.67 41.01 -7.07
CA VAL A 84 39.31 40.66 -7.49
C VAL A 84 38.38 40.82 -6.31
N SER A 85 37.40 41.71 -6.45
CA SER A 85 36.29 41.84 -5.51
C SER A 85 35.22 40.82 -5.89
N LEU A 86 34.75 40.06 -4.89
CA LEU A 86 33.81 38.95 -5.02
C LEU A 86 32.40 39.39 -4.60
N PRO A 87 31.36 38.65 -5.01
CA PRO A 87 29.99 39.05 -4.74
C PRO A 87 29.59 38.75 -3.29
N ALA A 88 28.73 39.61 -2.75
CA ALA A 88 28.16 39.47 -1.40
C ALA A 88 26.64 39.23 -1.41
N GLY A 89 26.03 39.06 -2.59
CA GLY A 89 24.57 38.95 -2.80
C GLY A 89 24.12 37.53 -3.18
N ASP A 90 23.40 37.42 -4.29
CA ASP A 90 22.86 36.14 -4.80
C ASP A 90 23.96 35.15 -5.22
N PHE A 91 25.16 35.67 -5.52
CA PHE A 91 26.37 34.89 -5.78
C PHE A 91 27.28 35.00 -4.57
N ARG A 92 27.84 33.88 -4.09
CA ARG A 92 28.63 33.87 -2.85
C ARG A 92 29.84 32.96 -2.93
N PHE A 93 30.98 33.49 -2.48
CA PHE A 93 32.13 32.70 -2.06
C PHE A 93 32.03 32.50 -0.55
N ILE A 94 32.00 31.26 -0.11
CA ILE A 94 31.93 30.91 1.30
C ILE A 94 33.15 30.07 1.64
N GLU A 95 33.77 30.38 2.77
CA GLU A 95 35.04 29.77 3.17
C GLU A 95 34.92 28.24 3.28
N SER A 96 33.84 27.74 3.88
CA SER A 96 33.64 26.30 4.08
C SER A 96 32.18 25.86 4.09
N LEU A 97 31.96 24.55 3.98
CA LEU A 97 30.65 23.95 4.21
C LEU A 97 30.11 24.24 5.61
N GLU A 98 30.98 24.26 6.63
CA GLU A 98 30.60 24.58 8.01
C GLU A 98 30.01 25.99 8.11
N ASP A 99 30.69 26.97 7.52
CA ASP A 99 30.22 28.36 7.48
C ASP A 99 28.91 28.50 6.70
N PHE A 100 28.75 27.73 5.62
CA PHE A 100 27.50 27.71 4.85
C PHE A 100 26.31 27.15 5.64
N LEU A 101 26.52 26.13 6.46
CA LEU A 101 25.44 25.53 7.27
C LEU A 101 25.03 26.40 8.47
N LEU A 102 25.86 27.37 8.86
CA LEU A 102 25.54 28.33 9.93
C LEU A 102 24.60 29.45 9.47
N ILE A 103 24.63 29.80 8.19
CA ILE A 103 23.73 30.81 7.60
C ILE A 103 22.40 30.20 7.13
N ASP A 104 21.41 31.06 6.90
CA ASP A 104 20.16 30.63 6.29
C ASP A 104 20.42 30.12 4.86
N ASN A 105 19.99 28.88 4.61
CA ASN A 105 20.32 28.16 3.40
C ASN A 105 19.22 27.17 3.00
N ASN A 106 19.11 26.93 1.69
CA ASN A 106 18.04 26.13 1.12
C ASN A 106 18.15 24.63 1.45
N LEU A 107 19.32 24.12 1.88
CA LEU A 107 19.47 22.69 2.19
C LEU A 107 18.55 22.27 3.36
N ASN A 108 18.34 23.16 4.34
CA ASN A 108 17.45 22.91 5.47
C ASN A 108 15.96 22.81 5.08
N THR A 109 15.64 23.14 3.83
CA THR A 109 14.27 23.09 3.28
C THR A 109 14.10 22.06 2.17
N GLY A 110 15.13 21.27 1.88
CA GLY A 110 15.16 20.37 0.72
C GLY A 110 15.26 21.09 -0.63
N GLY A 111 15.62 22.37 -0.60
CA GLY A 111 15.72 23.23 -1.78
C GLY A 111 17.05 23.10 -2.50
N VAL A 112 17.07 23.57 -3.75
CA VAL A 112 18.29 23.67 -4.54
C VAL A 112 19.13 24.86 -4.06
N VAL A 113 20.43 24.67 -4.00
CA VAL A 113 21.42 25.73 -3.80
C VAL A 113 22.07 25.98 -5.14
N GLU A 114 22.09 27.24 -5.56
CA GLU A 114 22.75 27.69 -6.79
C GLU A 114 23.68 28.84 -6.43
N ASN A 115 24.67 29.13 -7.30
CA ASN A 115 25.49 30.34 -7.22
C ASN A 115 26.33 30.48 -5.93
N VAL A 116 26.63 29.36 -5.27
CA VAL A 116 27.49 29.32 -4.08
C VAL A 116 28.71 28.47 -4.35
N TYR A 117 29.89 29.02 -4.10
CA TYR A 117 31.16 28.31 -4.17
C TYR A 117 31.79 28.18 -2.79
N LEU A 118 32.16 26.96 -2.42
CA LEU A 118 32.83 26.60 -1.18
C LEU A 118 34.35 26.53 -1.41
N VAL A 119 35.10 27.41 -0.76
CA VAL A 119 36.54 27.59 -1.01
C VAL A 119 37.36 26.39 -0.54
N LYS A 120 37.19 25.94 0.70
CA LYS A 120 37.94 24.80 1.25
C LYS A 120 37.60 23.48 0.56
N GLU A 121 36.32 23.25 0.30
CA GLU A 121 35.83 22.03 -0.35
C GLU A 121 36.08 22.02 -1.86
N ASP A 122 36.49 23.17 -2.45
CA ASP A 122 36.66 23.38 -3.88
C ASP A 122 35.41 22.96 -4.66
N PHE A 123 34.25 23.42 -4.19
CA PHE A 123 32.96 22.92 -4.65
C PHE A 123 32.00 24.04 -5.04
N LEU A 124 31.51 24.01 -6.27
CA LEU A 124 30.45 24.88 -6.78
C LEU A 124 29.12 24.13 -6.77
N PHE A 125 28.14 24.63 -6.01
CA PHE A 125 26.80 24.06 -6.05
C PHE A 125 26.21 24.13 -7.47
N GLY A 126 25.79 22.97 -7.99
CA GLY A 126 25.30 22.81 -9.36
C GLY A 126 26.32 22.20 -10.33
N GLU A 127 27.58 22.01 -9.93
CA GLU A 127 28.56 21.32 -10.78
C GLU A 127 28.39 19.79 -10.75
N VAL A 128 28.60 19.14 -11.89
CA VAL A 128 28.30 17.71 -12.11
C VAL A 128 29.39 16.79 -11.56
N ASP A 129 30.63 17.28 -11.47
CA ASP A 129 31.79 16.54 -10.97
C ASP A 129 32.08 16.97 -9.52
N SER A 130 31.57 16.20 -8.57
CA SER A 130 31.75 16.44 -7.14
C SER A 130 32.51 15.28 -6.50
N ALA A 131 33.71 15.55 -5.98
CA ALA A 131 34.50 14.57 -5.22
C ALA A 131 34.41 14.75 -3.70
N ASN A 132 33.74 15.81 -3.21
CA ASN A 132 33.72 16.10 -1.78
C ASN A 132 32.61 15.32 -1.04
N GLU A 133 33.00 14.31 -0.28
CA GLU A 133 32.08 13.43 0.45
C GLU A 133 31.15 14.18 1.42
N HIS A 134 31.67 15.21 2.11
CA HIS A 134 30.88 15.95 3.11
C HIS A 134 29.77 16.76 2.45
N VAL A 135 30.07 17.40 1.33
CA VAL A 135 29.08 18.15 0.55
C VAL A 135 28.03 17.19 -0.03
N LEU A 136 28.45 16.03 -0.56
CA LEU A 136 27.53 15.02 -1.08
C LEU A 136 26.58 14.51 0.01
N LYS A 137 27.08 14.28 1.23
CA LYS A 137 26.22 13.92 2.38
C LYS A 137 25.25 15.03 2.74
N ALA A 138 25.68 16.30 2.76
CA ALA A 138 24.79 17.42 3.01
C ALA A 138 23.67 17.52 1.95
N LEU A 139 24.00 17.32 0.67
CA LEU A 139 23.02 17.25 -0.42
C LEU A 139 22.06 16.06 -0.26
N GLN A 140 22.56 14.91 0.19
CA GLN A 140 21.73 13.74 0.45
C GLN A 140 20.78 13.94 1.63
N LEU A 141 21.22 14.63 2.69
CA LEU A 141 20.36 15.03 3.80
C LEU A 141 19.32 16.07 3.36
N SER A 142 19.66 17.00 2.47
CA SER A 142 18.69 17.91 1.85
C SER A 142 17.61 17.12 1.09
N ASN A 143 18.00 16.12 0.29
CA ASN A 143 17.05 15.24 -0.38
C ASN A 143 16.21 14.43 0.61
N PHE A 144 16.79 13.98 1.73
CA PHE A 144 16.03 13.32 2.80
C PHE A 144 14.96 14.25 3.40
N ILE A 145 15.27 15.53 3.58
CA ILE A 145 14.29 16.54 4.03
C ILE A 145 13.14 16.65 3.03
N THR A 146 13.42 16.65 1.73
CA THR A 146 12.39 16.61 0.68
C THR A 146 11.51 15.37 0.77
N GLU A 147 12.10 14.21 1.03
CA GLU A 147 11.36 12.96 1.23
C GLU A 147 10.45 13.01 2.46
N LEU A 148 10.92 13.58 3.57
CA LEU A 148 10.12 13.80 4.77
C LEU A 148 9.01 14.85 4.54
N TYR A 149 9.31 15.90 3.78
CA TYR A 149 8.34 16.95 3.41
C TYR A 149 7.14 16.38 2.68
N ASP A 150 7.36 15.49 1.71
CA ASP A 150 6.31 14.82 0.95
C ASP A 150 5.47 13.87 1.80
N LEU A 151 6.06 13.30 2.86
CA LEU A 151 5.41 12.31 3.72
C LEU A 151 4.67 12.92 4.91
N ALA A 152 5.06 14.11 5.36
CA ALA A 152 4.49 14.81 6.50
C ALA A 152 2.98 15.04 6.33
N ASN A 153 2.24 15.04 7.45
CA ASN A 153 0.80 15.34 7.42
C ASN A 153 0.53 16.82 7.18
N TYR A 154 1.37 17.67 7.78
CA TYR A 154 1.37 19.11 7.57
C TYR A 154 2.81 19.58 7.47
N ASN A 155 3.04 20.54 6.59
CA ASN A 155 4.26 21.30 6.52
C ASN A 155 3.93 22.78 6.66
N ASP A 156 4.79 23.50 7.37
CA ASP A 156 4.71 24.96 7.49
C ASP A 156 6.08 25.55 7.18
N ARG A 157 6.07 26.62 6.39
CA ARG A 157 7.25 27.44 6.10
C ARG A 157 7.00 28.78 6.76
N VAL A 158 7.64 29.01 7.90
CA VAL A 158 7.49 30.27 8.62
C VAL A 158 8.15 31.38 7.78
N GLU A 159 7.34 32.23 7.16
CA GLU A 159 7.72 33.30 6.20
C GLU A 159 8.87 34.22 6.68
N HIS A 160 9.12 34.31 8.00
CA HIS A 160 10.11 35.22 8.58
C HIS A 160 11.35 34.53 9.18
N SER A 161 11.36 33.19 9.31
CA SER A 161 12.50 32.47 9.89
C SER A 161 13.20 31.50 8.94
N GLY A 162 12.59 31.21 7.77
CA GLY A 162 13.12 30.23 6.81
C GLY A 162 13.00 28.76 7.28
N LEU A 163 12.66 28.53 8.55
CA LEU A 163 12.61 27.20 9.14
C LEU A 163 11.39 26.41 8.66
N LEU A 164 11.66 25.26 8.06
CA LEU A 164 10.68 24.27 7.65
C LEU A 164 10.23 23.46 8.87
N LYS A 165 8.93 23.38 9.11
CA LYS A 165 8.35 22.50 10.14
C LYS A 165 7.61 21.35 9.48
N LEU A 166 7.94 20.12 9.89
CA LEU A 166 7.32 18.90 9.41
C LEU A 166 6.54 18.26 10.56
N VAL A 167 5.23 18.12 10.39
CA VAL A 167 4.32 17.62 11.44
C VAL A 167 3.80 16.23 11.07
N PHE A 168 3.98 15.30 11.99
CA PHE A 168 3.55 13.91 11.89
C PHE A 168 2.50 13.61 12.97
N ILE A 169 1.36 13.07 12.56
CA ILE A 169 0.21 12.80 13.43
C ILE A 169 -0.07 11.31 13.42
N ASP A 170 -0.25 10.74 14.62
CA ASP A 170 -0.67 9.36 14.79
C ASP A 170 -2.15 9.23 14.41
N THR A 171 -2.42 8.67 13.23
CA THR A 171 -3.78 8.37 12.76
C THR A 171 -4.24 6.96 13.12
N GLY A 172 -3.38 6.15 13.76
CA GLY A 172 -3.59 4.72 13.98
C GLY A 172 -4.15 4.35 15.35
N ASN A 173 -3.89 5.16 16.39
CA ASN A 173 -4.34 4.87 17.76
C ASN A 173 -5.57 5.69 18.20
N SER A 174 -6.45 5.04 18.96
CA SER A 174 -7.59 5.68 19.65
C SER A 174 -7.17 6.54 20.85
N LYS A 175 -5.92 6.43 21.31
CA LYS A 175 -5.30 7.34 22.27
C LYS A 175 -4.68 8.51 21.52
N LYS A 176 -4.96 9.74 21.97
CA LYS A 176 -4.33 10.96 21.42
C LYS A 176 -2.83 10.95 21.73
N THR A 177 -2.01 10.48 20.80
CA THR A 177 -0.57 10.74 20.80
C THR A 177 -0.36 12.19 20.38
N SER A 178 0.51 12.93 21.07
CA SER A 178 0.87 14.30 20.66
C SER A 178 1.53 14.27 19.28
N PRO A 179 1.24 15.25 18.39
CA PRO A 179 1.95 15.35 17.11
C PRO A 179 3.46 15.48 17.31
N ILE A 180 4.23 14.84 16.45
CA ILE A 180 5.68 15.02 16.39
C ILE A 180 5.99 16.11 15.38
N VAL A 181 6.72 17.14 15.82
CA VAL A 181 7.22 18.23 14.97
C VAL A 181 8.73 18.05 14.80
N ILE A 182 9.19 18.03 13.56
CA ILE A 182 10.60 18.02 13.18
C ILE A 182 10.91 19.34 12.49
N GLU A 183 11.99 20.00 12.92
CA GLU A 183 12.50 21.23 12.31
C GLU A 183 13.89 20.91 11.75
N PRO A 184 14.00 20.51 10.47
CA PRO A 184 15.27 20.02 9.94
C PRO A 184 16.32 21.12 9.90
N ARG A 185 17.51 20.81 10.42
CA ARG A 185 18.70 21.65 10.30
C ARG A 185 19.92 20.77 10.09
N ILE A 186 20.56 20.93 8.95
CA ILE A 186 21.79 20.20 8.63
C ILE A 186 22.94 20.92 9.32
N THR A 187 23.71 20.16 10.10
CA THR A 187 24.89 20.62 10.83
C THR A 187 26.08 19.72 10.50
N ILE A 188 27.29 20.10 10.92
CA ILE A 188 28.46 19.25 10.78
C ILE A 188 28.30 17.93 11.55
N GLU A 189 27.61 17.95 12.69
CA GLU A 189 27.25 16.74 13.42
C GLU A 189 26.37 15.81 12.57
N SER A 190 25.35 16.36 11.88
CA SER A 190 24.48 15.61 10.97
C SER A 190 25.27 14.86 9.89
N ILE A 191 26.33 15.47 9.37
CA ILE A 191 27.17 14.91 8.30
C ILE A 191 28.11 13.81 8.82
N SER A 192 28.37 13.79 10.12
CA SER A 192 29.21 12.77 10.76
C SER A 192 28.52 11.41 10.95
N PHE A 193 27.18 11.39 10.89
CA PHE A 193 26.39 10.17 11.01
C PHE A 193 26.45 9.28 9.76
N PRO A 194 26.05 7.99 9.87
CA PRO A 194 25.91 7.11 8.72
C PRO A 194 24.97 7.68 7.65
N MET A 195 25.25 7.33 6.40
CA MET A 195 24.52 7.86 5.26
C MET A 195 23.09 7.30 5.18
N VAL A 196 22.11 8.19 5.03
CA VAL A 196 20.69 7.84 4.92
C VAL A 196 20.38 7.23 3.56
N ASP A 197 19.97 5.97 3.51
CA ASP A 197 19.60 5.31 2.25
C ASP A 197 18.25 5.79 1.70
N LEU A 198 18.28 6.65 0.68
CA LEU A 198 17.07 7.19 0.05
C LEU A 198 16.33 6.18 -0.85
N ALA A 199 16.90 5.00 -1.13
CA ALA A 199 16.25 4.01 -1.99
C ALA A 199 14.91 3.52 -1.42
N ILE A 200 14.75 3.53 -0.10
CA ILE A 200 13.50 3.15 0.57
C ILE A 200 12.31 3.99 0.09
N PHE A 201 12.51 5.29 -0.14
CA PHE A 201 11.45 6.19 -0.57
C PHE A 201 10.95 5.89 -1.98
N LYS A 202 11.81 5.34 -2.85
CA LYS A 202 11.35 4.81 -4.14
C LYS A 202 10.35 3.69 -3.91
N SER A 203 10.61 2.74 -3.02
CA SER A 203 9.67 1.64 -2.73
C SER A 203 8.34 2.10 -2.08
N ILE A 204 8.38 3.24 -1.35
CA ILE A 204 7.21 3.87 -0.74
C ILE A 204 6.38 4.62 -1.78
N LYS A 205 7.03 5.27 -2.77
CA LYS A 205 6.39 6.10 -3.81
C LYS A 205 6.13 5.36 -5.13
N GLU A 206 6.73 4.19 -5.36
CA GLU A 206 6.68 3.50 -6.66
C GLU A 206 5.27 3.07 -7.06
N ASN A 207 4.89 3.49 -8.26
CA ASN A 207 3.62 3.21 -8.93
C ASN A 207 3.69 1.87 -9.69
N GLY A 208 3.64 0.75 -8.97
CA GLY A 208 3.37 -0.55 -9.57
C GLY A 208 1.91 -0.68 -10.02
N THR A 209 1.53 -1.82 -10.61
CA THR A 209 0.13 -2.14 -11.02
C THR A 209 -0.87 -2.20 -9.86
N ASP A 210 -0.41 -1.99 -8.62
CA ASP A 210 -1.17 -2.14 -7.39
C ASP A 210 -1.15 -0.81 -6.60
N ASN A 211 -1.81 0.20 -7.18
CA ASN A 211 -1.97 1.55 -6.59
C ASN A 211 -2.66 1.55 -5.21
N ALA A 212 -3.23 0.41 -4.80
CA ALA A 212 -4.07 0.29 -3.62
C ALA A 212 -3.30 0.34 -2.30
N HIS A 213 -1.97 0.39 -2.30
CA HIS A 213 -1.15 0.27 -1.08
C HIS A 213 -0.14 1.40 -0.85
N ILE A 214 -0.09 2.40 -1.73
CA ILE A 214 0.87 3.52 -1.59
C ILE A 214 0.56 4.34 -0.34
N GLN A 215 -0.72 4.67 -0.13
CA GLN A 215 -1.15 5.48 1.01
C GLN A 215 -0.85 4.76 2.34
N GLU A 216 -1.00 3.45 2.36
CA GLU A 216 -0.73 2.60 3.53
C GLU A 216 0.77 2.48 3.79
N LYS A 217 1.61 2.31 2.77
CA LYS A 217 3.07 2.37 2.93
C LYS A 217 3.51 3.70 3.53
N GLN A 218 3.00 4.82 3.00
CA GLN A 218 3.29 6.15 3.52
C GLN A 218 2.79 6.33 4.96
N ALA A 219 1.58 5.83 5.26
CA ALA A 219 1.03 5.87 6.61
C ALA A 219 1.87 5.06 7.60
N MET A 220 2.30 3.85 7.23
CA MET A 220 3.16 3.02 8.08
C MET A 220 4.53 3.67 8.32
N PHE A 221 5.09 4.37 7.32
CA PHE A 221 6.32 5.12 7.50
C PHE A 221 6.15 6.27 8.50
N ARG A 222 5.06 7.05 8.39
CA ARG A 222 4.74 8.11 9.38
C ARG A 222 4.57 7.56 10.79
N VAL A 223 3.85 6.44 10.96
CA VAL A 223 3.70 5.78 12.26
C VAL A 223 5.06 5.38 12.81
N SER A 224 5.97 4.90 11.96
CA SER A 224 7.30 4.49 12.38
C SER A 224 8.17 5.67 12.82
N ILE A 225 8.07 6.82 12.15
CA ILE A 225 8.70 8.07 12.63
C ILE A 225 8.19 8.44 14.02
N ILE A 226 6.86 8.40 14.22
CA ILE A 226 6.25 8.73 15.52
C ILE A 226 6.73 7.75 16.59
N GLU A 227 6.79 6.46 16.27
CA GLU A 227 7.21 5.43 17.20
C GLU A 227 8.66 5.59 17.66
N VAL A 228 9.56 5.94 16.74
CA VAL A 228 10.98 6.20 17.04
C VAL A 228 11.17 7.50 17.83
N LEU A 229 10.34 8.52 17.58
CA LEU A 229 10.51 9.85 18.17
C LEU A 229 9.65 10.15 19.41
N LYS A 230 8.62 9.35 19.72
CA LYS A 230 7.67 9.62 20.82
C LYS A 230 8.32 9.78 22.20
N ASP A 231 9.45 9.11 22.43
CA ASP A 231 10.15 9.09 23.71
C ASP A 231 11.39 10.01 23.71
N VAL A 232 11.62 10.75 22.62
CA VAL A 232 12.72 11.72 22.51
C VAL A 232 12.33 13.01 23.22
N ASP A 233 13.21 13.49 24.09
CA ASP A 233 13.06 14.76 24.79
C ASP A 233 12.89 15.93 23.79
N GLU A 234 11.93 16.82 24.04
CA GLU A 234 11.64 17.99 23.21
C GLU A 234 12.85 18.93 23.01
N SER A 235 13.82 18.90 23.94
CA SER A 235 15.05 19.68 23.84
C SER A 235 16.10 19.10 22.87
N LYS A 236 15.93 17.84 22.44
CA LYS A 236 16.85 17.21 21.49
C LYS A 236 16.46 17.50 20.05
N ASP A 237 17.47 17.61 19.20
CA ASP A 237 17.29 17.69 17.76
C ASP A 237 16.75 16.36 17.21
N LYS A 238 15.44 16.33 16.95
CA LYS A 238 14.74 15.15 16.42
C LYS A 238 15.20 14.78 15.01
N PHE A 239 15.68 15.74 14.22
CA PHE A 239 16.19 15.46 12.88
C PHE A 239 17.52 14.72 12.95
N ASN A 240 18.47 15.23 13.75
CA ASN A 240 19.74 14.54 13.99
C ASN A 240 19.52 13.16 14.61
N PHE A 241 18.59 13.03 15.56
CA PHE A 241 18.26 11.73 16.15
C PHE A 241 17.74 10.73 15.10
N LEU A 242 16.88 11.16 14.15
CA LEU A 242 16.42 10.29 13.07
C LEU A 242 17.55 9.84 12.15
N ILE A 243 18.48 10.72 11.82
CA ILE A 243 19.64 10.39 10.97
C ILE A 243 20.54 9.40 11.69
N GLU A 244 20.86 9.66 12.96
CA GLU A 244 21.66 8.78 13.81
C GLU A 244 21.02 7.39 13.94
N GLN A 245 19.70 7.34 14.13
CA GLN A 245 18.91 6.12 14.31
C GLN A 245 18.25 5.62 13.01
N TRP A 246 18.86 5.91 11.84
CA TRP A 246 18.28 5.57 10.54
C TRP A 246 17.95 4.08 10.39
N GLU A 247 18.84 3.19 10.83
CA GLU A 247 18.62 1.73 10.75
C GLU A 247 17.43 1.28 11.60
N LEU A 248 17.27 1.87 12.80
CA LEU A 248 16.12 1.61 13.66
C LEU A 248 14.82 2.04 12.97
N LEU A 249 14.78 3.23 12.36
CA LEU A 249 13.60 3.69 11.63
C LEU A 249 13.22 2.73 10.48
N LYS A 250 14.21 2.23 9.73
CA LYS A 250 13.97 1.24 8.67
C LYS A 250 13.40 -0.07 9.24
N GLU A 251 13.98 -0.60 10.31
CA GLU A 251 13.50 -1.83 10.95
C GLU A 251 12.07 -1.66 11.48
N THR A 252 11.78 -0.55 12.16
CA THR A 252 10.44 -0.21 12.65
C THR A 252 9.44 -0.12 11.50
N TYR A 253 9.81 0.52 10.38
CA TYR A 253 8.96 0.61 9.20
C TYR A 253 8.63 -0.77 8.60
N TYR A 254 9.63 -1.60 8.35
CA TYR A 254 9.40 -2.93 7.78
C TYR A 254 8.57 -3.81 8.72
N GLY A 255 8.85 -3.78 10.02
CA GLY A 255 8.05 -4.50 11.02
C GLY A 255 6.59 -4.06 11.05
N ASN A 256 6.33 -2.75 11.05
CA ASN A 256 4.98 -2.20 11.02
C ASN A 256 4.25 -2.57 9.72
N PHE A 257 4.93 -2.52 8.57
CA PHE A 257 4.35 -2.89 7.29
C PHE A 257 4.05 -4.40 7.19
N GLU A 258 4.93 -5.26 7.70
CA GLU A 258 4.68 -6.72 7.77
C GLU A 258 3.48 -7.06 8.68
N CYS A 259 3.35 -6.37 9.81
CA CYS A 259 2.19 -6.52 10.70
C CYS A 259 0.90 -6.11 9.99
N TYR A 260 0.92 -4.98 9.27
CA TYR A 260 -0.21 -4.53 8.45
C TYR A 260 -0.60 -5.58 7.39
N LEU A 261 0.35 -6.09 6.61
CA LEU A 261 0.09 -7.12 5.59
C LEU A 261 -0.46 -8.41 6.19
N THR A 262 0.06 -8.81 7.35
CA THR A 262 -0.41 -10.00 8.07
C THR A 262 -1.86 -9.84 8.51
N ASN A 263 -2.21 -8.70 9.12
CA ASN A 263 -3.57 -8.42 9.56
C ASN A 263 -4.54 -8.29 8.37
N PHE A 264 -4.12 -7.64 7.28
CA PHE A 264 -4.91 -7.56 6.05
C PHE A 264 -5.18 -8.95 5.45
N SER A 265 -4.16 -9.81 5.40
CA SER A 265 -4.30 -11.19 4.94
C SER A 265 -5.28 -11.98 5.82
N PHE A 266 -5.21 -11.82 7.13
CA PHE A 266 -6.14 -12.45 8.07
C PHE A 266 -7.59 -12.01 7.83
N LEU A 267 -7.84 -10.70 7.71
CA LEU A 267 -9.17 -10.16 7.43
C LEU A 267 -9.72 -10.63 6.08
N LYS A 268 -8.87 -10.67 5.05
CA LYS A 268 -9.23 -11.21 3.73
C LYS A 268 -9.67 -12.67 3.81
N GLN A 269 -8.90 -13.50 4.51
CA GLN A 269 -9.23 -14.92 4.71
C GLN A 269 -10.52 -15.11 5.52
N LYS A 270 -10.74 -14.29 6.55
CA LYS A 270 -11.99 -14.30 7.33
C LYS A 270 -13.20 -13.95 6.46
N LYS A 271 -13.07 -12.94 5.59
CA LYS A 271 -14.11 -12.57 4.62
C LYS A 271 -14.39 -13.70 3.62
N GLU A 272 -13.34 -14.29 3.04
CA GLU A 272 -13.47 -15.41 2.09
C GLU A 272 -14.15 -16.63 2.74
N ALA A 273 -13.79 -16.97 3.98
CA ALA A 273 -14.46 -18.04 4.72
C ALA A 273 -15.96 -17.77 4.94
N ALA A 274 -16.33 -16.53 5.23
CA ALA A 274 -17.74 -16.14 5.37
C ALA A 274 -18.50 -16.20 4.04
N GLU A 275 -17.90 -15.74 2.94
CA GLU A 275 -18.49 -15.81 1.59
C GLU A 275 -18.68 -17.25 1.13
N ASN A 276 -17.70 -18.13 1.39
CA ASN A 276 -17.81 -19.57 1.13
C ASN A 276 -18.96 -20.19 1.94
N TYR A 277 -19.07 -19.86 3.23
CA TYR A 277 -20.17 -20.31 4.08
C TYR A 277 -21.53 -19.88 3.51
N MET A 278 -21.69 -18.61 3.17
CA MET A 278 -22.94 -18.07 2.61
C MET A 278 -23.29 -18.76 1.27
N THR A 279 -22.31 -18.97 0.40
CA THR A 279 -22.49 -19.62 -0.90
C THR A 279 -22.96 -21.06 -0.75
N VAL A 280 -22.31 -21.86 0.11
CA VAL A 280 -22.71 -23.25 0.34
C VAL A 280 -24.06 -23.33 1.03
N SER A 281 -24.31 -22.50 2.04
CA SER A 281 -25.61 -22.46 2.72
C SER A 281 -26.73 -22.11 1.74
N SER A 282 -26.51 -21.13 0.84
CA SER A 282 -27.45 -20.79 -0.23
C SER A 282 -27.73 -21.96 -1.17
N LYS A 283 -26.71 -22.75 -1.55
CA LYS A 283 -26.90 -23.97 -2.36
C LYS A 283 -27.73 -25.04 -1.64
N ILE A 284 -27.51 -25.25 -0.34
CA ILE A 284 -28.33 -26.16 0.48
C ILE A 284 -29.78 -25.66 0.53
N SER A 285 -30.00 -24.37 0.79
CA SER A 285 -31.33 -23.76 0.79
C SER A 285 -32.00 -23.83 -0.59
N GLY A 286 -31.26 -23.65 -1.68
CA GLY A 286 -31.76 -23.79 -3.05
C GLY A 286 -32.21 -25.22 -3.37
N THR A 287 -31.49 -26.22 -2.84
CA THR A 287 -31.87 -27.64 -2.92
C THR A 287 -33.20 -27.87 -2.19
N LEU A 288 -33.34 -27.34 -0.97
CA LEU A 288 -34.60 -27.39 -0.22
C LEU A 288 -35.75 -26.71 -0.98
N SER A 289 -35.53 -25.49 -1.48
CA SER A 289 -36.54 -24.74 -2.26
C SER A 289 -37.00 -25.50 -3.50
N SER A 290 -36.08 -26.19 -4.18
CA SER A 290 -36.37 -27.00 -5.38
C SER A 290 -37.29 -28.19 -5.09
N ILE A 291 -37.28 -28.69 -3.85
CA ILE A 291 -38.16 -29.78 -3.40
C ILE A 291 -39.48 -29.20 -2.89
N SER A 292 -39.46 -28.13 -2.10
CA SER A 292 -40.65 -27.55 -1.45
C SER A 292 -41.80 -27.28 -2.42
N GLY A 293 -41.53 -26.73 -3.60
CA GLY A 293 -42.56 -26.46 -4.61
C GLY A 293 -43.27 -27.73 -5.12
N LYS A 294 -42.55 -28.86 -5.19
CA LYS A 294 -43.08 -30.14 -5.66
C LYS A 294 -43.84 -30.89 -4.58
N LEU A 295 -43.58 -30.60 -3.31
CA LEU A 295 -44.32 -31.18 -2.18
C LEU A 295 -45.79 -30.74 -2.13
N PHE A 296 -46.14 -29.59 -2.69
CA PHE A 296 -47.54 -29.17 -2.82
C PHE A 296 -48.39 -30.10 -3.70
N GLY A 297 -47.76 -30.94 -4.53
CA GLY A 297 -48.45 -31.99 -5.28
C GLY A 297 -48.92 -33.17 -4.42
N LEU A 298 -48.36 -33.35 -3.21
CA LEU A 298 -48.70 -34.48 -2.34
C LEU A 298 -50.13 -34.39 -1.77
N PRO A 299 -50.58 -33.26 -1.16
CA PRO A 299 -51.97 -33.13 -0.71
C PRO A 299 -53.01 -33.39 -1.81
N ILE A 300 -52.74 -32.88 -3.02
CA ILE A 300 -53.61 -33.10 -4.19
C ILE A 300 -53.67 -34.59 -4.53
N SER A 301 -52.53 -35.28 -4.49
CA SER A 301 -52.45 -36.73 -4.75
C SER A 301 -53.25 -37.55 -3.74
N PHE A 302 -53.33 -37.13 -2.47
CA PHE A 302 -54.19 -37.78 -1.47
C PHE A 302 -55.68 -37.55 -1.72
N ALA A 303 -56.08 -36.37 -2.24
CA ALA A 303 -57.48 -36.08 -2.57
C ALA A 303 -58.02 -37.00 -3.69
N VAL A 304 -57.14 -37.51 -4.56
CA VAL A 304 -57.51 -38.47 -5.62
C VAL A 304 -58.08 -39.77 -5.03
N ALA A 305 -57.57 -40.23 -3.88
CA ALA A 305 -58.12 -41.41 -3.22
C ALA A 305 -59.61 -41.23 -2.87
N VAL A 306 -60.02 -40.03 -2.47
CA VAL A 306 -61.43 -39.70 -2.20
C VAL A 306 -62.23 -39.58 -3.50
N ALA A 307 -61.63 -39.07 -4.58
CA ALA A 307 -62.28 -38.99 -5.89
C ALA A 307 -62.61 -40.38 -6.45
N ILE A 308 -61.72 -41.37 -6.27
CA ILE A 308 -61.95 -42.77 -6.67
C ILE A 308 -63.22 -43.36 -6.04
N LEU A 309 -63.58 -42.94 -4.81
CA LEU A 309 -64.82 -43.40 -4.17
C LEU A 309 -66.08 -42.96 -4.93
N LYS A 310 -66.03 -41.85 -5.68
CA LYS A 310 -67.17 -41.29 -6.42
C LYS A 310 -67.13 -41.58 -7.93
N ALA A 311 -65.98 -41.95 -8.47
CA ALA A 311 -65.75 -42.15 -9.91
C ALA A 311 -66.10 -43.56 -10.40
N ASP A 312 -66.30 -43.73 -11.71
CA ASP A 312 -66.52 -45.05 -12.32
C ASP A 312 -65.21 -45.85 -12.44
N LYS A 313 -65.31 -47.14 -12.81
CA LYS A 313 -64.16 -48.06 -12.84
C LYS A 313 -63.04 -47.57 -13.78
N PHE A 314 -63.39 -47.09 -14.97
CA PHE A 314 -62.43 -46.58 -15.95
C PHE A 314 -61.76 -45.28 -15.48
N GLU A 315 -62.55 -44.33 -14.99
CA GLU A 315 -62.07 -43.06 -14.43
C GLU A 315 -61.14 -43.29 -13.23
N SER A 316 -61.46 -44.27 -12.39
CA SER A 316 -60.63 -44.64 -11.23
C SER A 316 -59.29 -45.25 -11.63
N ILE A 317 -59.22 -46.00 -12.73
CA ILE A 317 -57.95 -46.53 -13.27
C ILE A 317 -57.09 -45.38 -13.81
N LEU A 318 -57.69 -44.44 -14.54
CA LEU A 318 -57.00 -43.24 -15.03
C LEU A 318 -56.47 -42.39 -13.86
N ALA A 319 -57.26 -42.22 -12.80
CA ALA A 319 -56.87 -41.52 -11.58
C ALA A 319 -55.68 -42.19 -10.89
N LEU A 320 -55.69 -43.53 -10.77
CA LEU A 320 -54.57 -44.29 -10.22
C LEU A 320 -53.28 -44.14 -11.03
N LEU A 321 -53.37 -44.19 -12.36
CA LEU A 321 -52.23 -43.95 -13.24
C LEU A 321 -51.66 -42.54 -13.05
N GLY A 322 -52.51 -41.52 -12.94
CA GLY A 322 -52.08 -40.15 -12.66
C GLY A 322 -51.33 -40.00 -11.33
N VAL A 323 -51.83 -40.64 -10.26
CA VAL A 323 -51.16 -40.63 -8.95
C VAL A 323 -49.84 -41.40 -8.99
N ALA A 324 -49.79 -42.53 -9.68
CA ALA A 324 -48.56 -43.32 -9.85
C ALA A 324 -47.47 -42.55 -10.59
N ILE A 325 -47.82 -41.90 -11.71
CA ILE A 325 -46.89 -41.05 -12.47
C ILE A 325 -46.41 -39.86 -11.62
N THR A 326 -47.33 -39.19 -10.92
CA THR A 326 -46.98 -38.03 -10.07
C THR A 326 -46.04 -38.44 -8.94
N SER A 327 -46.34 -39.55 -8.25
CA SER A 327 -45.50 -40.13 -7.21
C SER A 327 -44.10 -40.48 -7.73
N LEU A 328 -44.01 -41.11 -8.90
CA LEU A 328 -42.75 -41.44 -9.56
C LEU A 328 -41.92 -40.19 -9.88
N LEU A 329 -42.53 -39.14 -10.43
CA LEU A 329 -41.83 -37.89 -10.78
C LEU A 329 -41.30 -37.15 -9.54
N ILE A 330 -42.06 -37.16 -8.44
CA ILE A 330 -41.62 -36.61 -7.15
C ILE A 330 -40.44 -37.43 -6.62
N ALA A 331 -40.53 -38.76 -6.62
CA ALA A 331 -39.46 -39.64 -6.16
C ALA A 331 -38.17 -39.48 -6.96
N LEU A 332 -38.26 -39.42 -8.30
CA LEU A 332 -37.11 -39.16 -9.18
C LEU A 332 -36.46 -37.80 -8.90
N THR A 333 -37.28 -36.75 -8.69
CA THR A 333 -36.74 -35.45 -8.32
C THR A 333 -35.98 -35.51 -6.99
N ILE A 334 -36.56 -36.13 -5.96
CA ILE A 334 -35.92 -36.20 -4.64
C ILE A 334 -34.59 -36.94 -4.75
N TYR A 335 -34.55 -38.01 -5.55
CA TYR A 335 -33.32 -38.76 -5.81
C TYR A 335 -32.24 -37.90 -6.48
N ASP A 336 -32.60 -37.11 -7.49
CA ASP A 336 -31.65 -36.20 -8.15
C ASP A 336 -31.14 -35.11 -7.20
N GLN A 337 -32.02 -34.51 -6.40
CA GLN A 337 -31.64 -33.50 -5.42
C GLN A 337 -30.75 -34.09 -4.31
N LYS A 338 -30.92 -35.36 -3.95
CA LYS A 338 -30.04 -36.05 -3.01
C LYS A 338 -28.61 -36.21 -3.56
N LYS A 339 -28.45 -36.45 -4.87
CA LYS A 339 -27.12 -36.44 -5.51
C LYS A 339 -26.49 -35.06 -5.51
N VAL A 340 -27.28 -34.02 -5.80
CA VAL A 340 -26.81 -32.63 -5.74
C VAL A 340 -26.35 -32.29 -4.32
N LEU A 341 -27.14 -32.64 -3.30
CA LEU A 341 -26.76 -32.43 -1.89
C LEU A 341 -25.48 -33.16 -1.52
N LYS A 342 -25.30 -34.41 -1.95
CA LYS A 342 -24.05 -35.15 -1.73
C LYS A 342 -22.85 -34.46 -2.38
N SER A 343 -22.99 -34.00 -3.62
CA SER A 343 -21.94 -33.23 -4.29
C SER A 343 -21.60 -31.93 -3.56
N ILE A 344 -22.60 -31.26 -2.97
CA ILE A 344 -22.38 -30.08 -2.12
C ILE A 344 -21.58 -30.47 -0.88
N MET A 345 -21.93 -31.57 -0.20
CA MET A 345 -21.20 -32.06 0.98
C MET A 345 -19.74 -32.40 0.68
N ASP A 346 -19.48 -33.05 -0.45
CA ASP A 346 -18.12 -33.38 -0.88
C ASP A 346 -17.31 -32.11 -1.21
N SER A 347 -17.96 -31.03 -1.64
CA SER A 347 -17.31 -29.74 -1.94
C SER A 347 -16.97 -28.88 -0.72
N ILE A 348 -17.59 -29.13 0.45
CA ILE A 348 -17.37 -28.34 1.67
C ILE A 348 -15.89 -28.39 2.06
N ASP A 349 -15.31 -29.58 2.12
CA ASP A 349 -13.91 -29.71 2.54
C ASP A 349 -12.94 -29.09 1.55
N ALA A 350 -13.20 -29.22 0.24
CA ALA A 350 -12.39 -28.60 -0.79
C ALA A 350 -12.41 -27.06 -0.71
N LEU A 351 -13.59 -26.46 -0.60
CA LEU A 351 -13.74 -24.99 -0.57
C LEU A 351 -13.04 -24.34 0.62
N PHE A 352 -13.09 -24.97 1.79
CA PHE A 352 -12.45 -24.45 3.00
C PHE A 352 -10.99 -24.91 3.17
N SER A 353 -10.47 -25.81 2.31
CA SER A 353 -9.06 -26.22 2.33
C SER A 353 -8.11 -25.14 1.78
N HIS A 354 -8.62 -24.26 0.91
CA HIS A 354 -7.85 -23.17 0.31
C HIS A 354 -7.65 -21.98 1.26
N THR A 355 -8.53 -21.82 2.25
CA THR A 355 -8.34 -20.85 3.32
C THR A 355 -7.29 -21.40 4.28
N LYS A 356 -6.04 -20.91 4.17
CA LYS A 356 -4.90 -21.32 5.01
C LYS A 356 -5.12 -20.93 6.47
N ALA A 357 -5.91 -21.70 7.20
CA ALA A 357 -5.98 -21.59 8.65
C ALA A 357 -4.60 -21.96 9.22
N GLN A 358 -3.89 -20.98 9.78
CA GLN A 358 -2.78 -21.25 10.69
C GLN A 358 -3.30 -22.26 11.73
N ARG A 359 -2.56 -23.35 11.98
CA ARG A 359 -3.01 -24.58 12.70
C ARG A 359 -3.56 -24.39 14.13
N SER A 360 -3.70 -23.16 14.62
CA SER A 360 -4.37 -22.80 15.85
C SER A 360 -4.68 -21.30 15.85
N GLY A 361 -5.93 -20.91 16.08
CA GLY A 361 -6.35 -19.50 16.19
C GLY A 361 -7.83 -19.28 15.87
N GLU A 362 -8.31 -18.05 16.05
CA GLU A 362 -9.70 -17.62 15.83
C GLU A 362 -10.24 -18.04 14.45
N LEU A 363 -9.43 -17.93 13.39
CA LEU A 363 -9.84 -18.31 12.03
C LEU A 363 -10.07 -19.82 11.89
N ALA A 364 -9.23 -20.65 12.53
CA ALA A 364 -9.38 -22.10 12.49
C ALA A 364 -10.66 -22.54 13.22
N GLU A 365 -10.97 -21.91 14.35
CA GLU A 365 -12.21 -22.14 15.11
C GLU A 365 -13.44 -21.71 14.29
N LEU A 366 -13.40 -20.53 13.67
CA LEU A 366 -14.46 -20.02 12.81
C LEU A 366 -14.74 -20.96 11.63
N ILE A 367 -13.70 -21.41 10.93
CA ILE A 367 -13.83 -22.34 9.79
C ILE A 367 -14.42 -23.67 10.26
N SER A 368 -13.96 -24.20 11.39
CA SER A 368 -14.47 -25.46 11.96
C SER A 368 -15.96 -25.36 12.28
N LYS A 369 -16.37 -24.25 12.91
CA LYS A 369 -17.77 -23.96 13.22
C LYS A 369 -18.63 -23.81 11.96
N HIS A 370 -18.12 -23.13 10.92
CA HIS A 370 -18.82 -23.03 9.64
C HIS A 370 -19.01 -24.39 8.97
N LYS A 371 -17.98 -25.24 8.95
CA LYS A 371 -18.09 -26.61 8.42
C LYS A 371 -19.13 -27.42 9.18
N GLU A 372 -19.06 -27.42 10.50
CA GLU A 372 -20.01 -28.15 11.36
C GLU A 372 -21.46 -27.74 11.08
N ASN A 373 -21.72 -26.42 11.01
CA ASN A 373 -23.03 -25.89 10.69
C ASN A 373 -23.53 -26.31 9.30
N LEU A 374 -22.67 -26.29 8.27
CA LEU A 374 -23.02 -26.72 6.92
C LEU A 374 -23.34 -28.22 6.87
N TYR A 375 -22.53 -29.06 7.52
CA TYR A 375 -22.80 -30.50 7.62
C TYR A 375 -24.06 -30.79 8.42
N SER A 376 -24.36 -30.01 9.45
CA SER A 376 -25.61 -30.11 10.20
C SER A 376 -26.82 -29.78 9.32
N GLN A 377 -26.78 -28.66 8.59
CA GLN A 377 -27.83 -28.27 7.63
C GLN A 377 -28.04 -29.33 6.53
N ALA A 378 -26.94 -29.81 5.93
CA ALA A 378 -26.99 -30.82 4.87
C ALA A 378 -27.57 -32.15 5.39
N ARG A 379 -27.14 -32.63 6.56
CA ARG A 379 -27.69 -33.85 7.17
C ARG A 379 -29.17 -33.70 7.51
N GLY A 380 -29.58 -32.55 8.05
CA GLY A 380 -30.99 -32.26 8.31
C GLY A 380 -31.84 -32.34 7.03
N LEU A 381 -31.35 -31.78 5.93
CA LEU A 381 -32.01 -31.86 4.63
C LEU A 381 -32.03 -33.30 4.08
N ASP A 382 -30.93 -34.07 4.20
CA ASP A 382 -30.88 -35.46 3.73
C ASP A 382 -31.90 -36.34 4.45
N VAL A 383 -32.02 -36.19 5.77
CA VAL A 383 -33.03 -36.89 6.58
C VAL A 383 -34.44 -36.49 6.15
N ALA A 384 -34.69 -35.19 5.92
CA ALA A 384 -35.97 -34.73 5.42
C ALA A 384 -36.29 -35.33 4.03
N MET A 385 -35.32 -35.39 3.10
CA MET A 385 -35.51 -36.00 1.79
C MET A 385 -35.88 -37.48 1.87
N VAL A 386 -35.26 -38.24 2.78
CA VAL A 386 -35.62 -39.66 3.01
C VAL A 386 -37.07 -39.78 3.47
N PHE A 387 -37.50 -38.94 4.40
CA PHE A 387 -38.88 -38.92 4.87
C PHE A 387 -39.87 -38.56 3.75
N LEU A 388 -39.52 -37.58 2.91
CA LEU A 388 -40.32 -37.16 1.77
C LEU A 388 -40.45 -38.25 0.69
N LEU A 389 -39.41 -39.04 0.48
CA LEU A 389 -39.45 -40.17 -0.45
C LEU A 389 -40.44 -41.24 0.02
N ILE A 390 -40.46 -41.55 1.33
CA ILE A 390 -41.45 -42.47 1.91
C ILE A 390 -42.86 -41.90 1.70
N ILE A 391 -43.08 -40.63 2.06
CA ILE A 391 -44.38 -39.96 1.90
C ILE A 391 -44.84 -39.96 0.44
N SER A 392 -43.95 -39.77 -0.52
CA SER A 392 -44.34 -39.72 -1.94
C SER A 392 -44.99 -41.00 -2.44
N THR A 393 -44.71 -42.15 -1.81
CA THR A 393 -45.29 -43.44 -2.20
C THR A 393 -46.65 -43.72 -1.55
N LEU A 394 -46.97 -43.05 -0.44
CA LEU A 394 -48.21 -43.28 0.32
C LEU A 394 -49.49 -43.02 -0.49
N PRO A 395 -49.62 -41.93 -1.29
CA PRO A 395 -50.82 -41.70 -2.09
C PRO A 395 -51.16 -42.85 -3.04
N VAL A 396 -50.15 -43.50 -3.63
CA VAL A 396 -50.34 -44.65 -4.52
C VAL A 396 -50.89 -45.84 -3.74
N ILE A 397 -50.28 -46.14 -2.59
CA ILE A 397 -50.70 -47.25 -1.72
C ILE A 397 -52.14 -47.05 -1.25
N ILE A 398 -52.46 -45.85 -0.76
CA ILE A 398 -53.80 -45.51 -0.27
C ILE A 398 -54.82 -45.58 -1.41
N SER A 399 -54.53 -44.94 -2.56
CA SER A 399 -55.46 -44.92 -3.70
C SER A 399 -55.71 -46.33 -4.24
N LEU A 400 -54.67 -47.18 -4.30
CA LEU A 400 -54.79 -48.58 -4.71
C LEU A 400 -55.65 -49.38 -3.72
N GLY A 401 -55.44 -49.18 -2.42
CA GLY A 401 -56.26 -49.81 -1.38
C GLY A 401 -57.74 -49.43 -1.51
N VAL A 402 -58.04 -48.14 -1.72
CA VAL A 402 -59.41 -47.64 -1.94
C VAL A 402 -60.03 -48.23 -3.21
N TYR A 403 -59.26 -48.34 -4.29
CA TYR A 403 -59.73 -48.95 -5.54
C TYR A 403 -60.09 -50.44 -5.35
N ILE A 404 -59.23 -51.21 -4.69
CA ILE A 404 -59.47 -52.63 -4.39
C ILE A 404 -60.71 -52.77 -3.51
N PHE A 405 -60.86 -51.90 -2.49
CA PHE A 405 -62.03 -51.86 -1.62
C PHE A 405 -63.34 -51.65 -2.37
N LYS A 406 -63.36 -50.68 -3.28
CA LYS A 406 -64.58 -50.35 -4.02
C LYS A 406 -64.96 -51.38 -5.09
N PHE A 407 -64.00 -51.82 -5.90
CA PHE A 407 -64.31 -52.61 -7.11
C PHE A 407 -63.99 -54.11 -6.99
N HIS A 408 -63.25 -54.52 -5.97
CA HIS A 408 -62.85 -55.92 -5.76
C HIS A 408 -63.01 -56.38 -4.30
N PRO A 409 -64.23 -56.28 -3.70
CA PRO A 409 -64.47 -56.61 -2.29
C PRO A 409 -64.14 -58.06 -1.93
N SER A 410 -64.26 -58.99 -2.88
CA SER A 410 -63.92 -60.40 -2.70
C SER A 410 -62.44 -60.64 -2.39
N VAL A 411 -61.55 -59.74 -2.81
CA VAL A 411 -60.11 -59.80 -2.50
C VAL A 411 -59.86 -59.46 -1.03
N ILE A 412 -60.59 -58.48 -0.50
CA ILE A 412 -60.47 -58.09 0.92
C ILE A 412 -61.01 -59.16 1.86
N LEU A 413 -62.12 -59.81 1.50
CA LEU A 413 -62.63 -60.94 2.26
C LEU A 413 -61.61 -62.08 2.36
N ARG A 414 -60.88 -62.37 1.27
CA ARG A 414 -59.79 -63.37 1.29
C ARG A 414 -58.58 -62.91 2.09
N PHE A 415 -58.25 -61.62 2.03
CA PHE A 415 -57.12 -61.07 2.78
C PHE A 415 -57.39 -61.03 4.29
N ASN A 416 -58.59 -60.64 4.70
CA ASN A 416 -59.01 -60.69 6.11
C ASN A 416 -59.01 -62.13 6.63
N HIS A 417 -59.53 -63.08 5.84
CA HIS A 417 -59.46 -64.50 6.20
C HIS A 417 -58.02 -64.99 6.36
N PHE A 418 -57.10 -64.55 5.49
CA PHE A 418 -55.68 -64.87 5.61
C PHE A 418 -55.05 -64.26 6.87
N ILE A 419 -55.32 -62.99 7.18
CA ILE A 419 -54.83 -62.34 8.41
C ILE A 419 -55.40 -63.03 9.65
N ASP A 420 -56.68 -63.39 9.67
CA ASP A 420 -57.29 -64.10 10.80
C ASP A 420 -56.66 -65.47 11.00
N VAL A 421 -56.34 -66.21 9.92
CA VAL A 421 -55.63 -67.48 10.01
C VAL A 421 -54.19 -67.28 10.50
N PHE A 422 -53.49 -66.27 10.00
CA PHE A 422 -52.12 -65.96 10.39
C PHE A 422 -52.03 -65.51 11.86
N MET A 423 -52.91 -64.60 12.31
CA MET A 423 -52.96 -64.14 13.70
C MET A 423 -53.38 -65.25 14.65
N ASN A 424 -54.31 -66.13 14.27
CA ASN A 424 -54.67 -67.31 15.06
C ASN A 424 -53.53 -68.34 15.16
N GLN A 425 -52.62 -68.39 14.18
CA GLN A 425 -51.41 -69.22 14.24
C GLN A 425 -50.28 -68.57 15.06
N LEU A 426 -50.27 -67.25 15.19
CA LEU A 426 -49.23 -66.49 15.90
C LEU A 426 -49.53 -66.34 17.40
N ILE A 427 -50.80 -66.51 17.81
CA ILE A 427 -51.27 -66.46 19.20
C ILE A 427 -51.33 -67.85 19.87
N LYS A 428 -51.19 -68.94 19.08
CA LYS A 428 -50.87 -70.28 19.60
C LYS A 428 -49.38 -70.44 19.76
#